data_AF-A0A6M3HSU0-F1
#
_entry.id   AF-A0A6M3HSU0-F1
#
_cell.length_a   1.000
_cell.length_b   1.000
_cell.length_c   1.000
_cell.angle_alpha   90.00
_cell.angle_beta   90.00
_cell.angle_gamma   90.00
#
_symmetry.space_group_name_H-M   'P 1'
#
loop_
_entity.id
_entity.type
_entity.pdbx_description
1 polymer ?
#
loop_
_entity_poly.entity_id
_entity_poly.type
_entity_poly.pdbx_seq_one_letter_code
_entity_poly.pdbx_strand_id
1 'polypeptide(L)'
;MTYSLDFRKKVLSIKESQDLTFEATANRFGIGKNTVYLWSKEISPKKGKSRPDIKLNKPELLQDIKANPDAYQYERAKKFGVSQSCICYALKKLEITYKKRLIATLKQILLSKSNLNKS
;
A
#
# COMPACT_ATOMS: atom_id res chain seq x y z
N MET A 1 -13.41 14.41 -8.19
CA MET A 1 -12.23 14.94 -8.92
C MET A 1 -11.45 15.86 -8.01
N THR A 2 -10.13 15.78 -8.01
CA THR A 2 -9.26 16.53 -7.10
C THR A 2 -8.42 17.50 -7.93
N TYR A 3 -8.54 18.79 -7.68
CA TYR A 3 -7.72 19.81 -8.33
C TYR A 3 -6.24 19.64 -7.97
N SER A 4 -5.35 19.86 -8.94
CA SER A 4 -3.89 19.76 -8.76
C SER A 4 -3.38 20.78 -7.73
N LEU A 5 -2.26 20.47 -7.06
CA LEU A 5 -1.69 21.35 -6.04
C LEU A 5 -1.32 22.72 -6.62
N ASP A 6 -0.78 22.74 -7.83
CA ASP A 6 -0.35 23.97 -8.50
C ASP A 6 -1.53 24.89 -8.81
N PHE A 7 -2.66 24.31 -9.23
CA PHE A 7 -3.88 25.09 -9.46
C PHE A 7 -4.37 25.74 -8.17
N ARG A 8 -4.38 25.00 -7.05
CA ARG A 8 -4.79 25.55 -5.73
C ARG A 8 -3.90 26.71 -5.32
N LYS A 9 -2.57 26.55 -5.45
CA LYS A 9 -1.59 27.59 -5.14
C LYS A 9 -1.81 28.82 -6.00
N LYS A 10 -2.04 28.64 -7.30
CA LYS A 10 -2.31 29.74 -8.23
C LYS A 10 -3.58 30.51 -7.87
N VAL A 11 -4.66 29.80 -7.56
CA VAL A 11 -5.94 30.43 -7.15
C VAL A 11 -5.78 31.25 -5.87
N LEU A 12 -5.08 30.71 -4.87
CA LEU A 12 -4.84 31.42 -3.61
C LEU A 12 -3.91 32.63 -3.80
N SER A 13 -2.83 32.48 -4.58
CA SER A 13 -1.92 33.59 -4.90
C SER A 13 -2.64 34.74 -5.63
N ILE A 14 -3.57 34.42 -6.52
CA ILE A 14 -4.38 35.42 -7.23
C ILE A 14 -5.42 36.08 -6.30
N LYS A 15 -5.97 35.30 -5.35
CA LYS A 15 -6.86 35.86 -4.33
C LYS A 15 -6.12 36.87 -3.46
N GLU A 16 -4.91 36.55 -3.01
CA GLU A 16 -4.07 37.42 -2.17
C GLU A 16 -3.57 38.65 -2.93
N SER A 17 -3.12 38.49 -4.18
CA SER A 17 -2.59 39.62 -4.96
C SER A 17 -3.65 40.63 -5.40
N GLN A 18 -4.91 40.24 -5.41
CA GLN A 18 -6.04 41.09 -5.83
C GLN A 18 -7.03 41.37 -4.71
N ASP A 19 -6.71 41.00 -3.46
CA ASP A 19 -7.57 41.13 -2.28
C ASP A 19 -9.03 40.68 -2.51
N LEU A 20 -9.20 39.59 -3.26
CA LEU A 20 -10.52 39.08 -3.61
C LEU A 20 -11.17 38.34 -2.44
N THR A 21 -12.49 38.46 -2.36
CA THR A 21 -13.30 37.58 -1.51
C THR A 21 -13.28 36.15 -2.05
N PHE A 22 -13.58 35.18 -1.18
CA PHE A 22 -13.69 33.78 -1.58
C PHE A 22 -14.74 33.56 -2.68
N GLU A 23 -15.81 34.36 -2.65
CA GLU A 23 -16.91 34.29 -3.61
C GLU A 23 -16.54 34.86 -4.98
N ALA A 24 -15.89 36.03 -5.02
CA ALA A 24 -15.37 36.59 -6.26
C ALA A 24 -14.32 35.67 -6.91
N THR A 25 -13.45 35.08 -6.08
CA THR A 25 -12.45 34.10 -6.54
C THR A 25 -13.12 32.85 -7.11
N ALA A 26 -14.11 32.31 -6.40
CA ALA A 26 -14.89 31.15 -6.84
C ALA A 26 -15.57 31.40 -8.20
N ASN A 27 -16.25 32.53 -8.36
CA ASN A 27 -16.91 32.91 -9.60
C ASN A 27 -15.92 33.08 -10.75
N ARG A 28 -14.76 33.70 -10.50
CA ARG A 28 -13.72 33.90 -11.52
C ARG A 28 -13.14 32.61 -12.07
N PHE A 29 -12.95 31.61 -11.22
CA PHE A 29 -12.37 30.32 -11.61
C PHE A 29 -13.42 29.22 -11.86
N GLY A 30 -14.72 29.53 -11.73
CA GLY A 30 -15.80 28.57 -11.90
C GLY A 30 -15.78 27.41 -10.88
N ILE A 31 -15.29 27.66 -9.67
CA ILE A 31 -15.16 26.66 -8.59
C ILE A 31 -16.09 27.01 -7.42
N GLY A 32 -16.41 26.02 -6.58
CA GLY A 32 -17.26 26.28 -5.41
C GLY A 32 -16.57 27.18 -4.36
N LYS A 33 -17.30 28.13 -3.78
CA LYS A 33 -16.82 29.00 -2.67
C LYS A 33 -16.18 28.19 -1.53
N ASN A 34 -16.83 27.09 -1.13
CA ASN A 34 -16.34 26.22 -0.07
C ASN A 34 -15.00 25.56 -0.45
N THR A 35 -14.76 25.29 -1.73
CA THR A 35 -13.51 24.72 -2.21
C THR A 35 -12.33 25.67 -2.01
N VAL A 36 -12.50 26.96 -2.33
CA VAL A 36 -11.45 27.98 -2.11
C VAL A 36 -11.18 28.16 -0.62
N TYR A 37 -12.24 28.19 0.20
CA TYR A 37 -12.12 28.25 1.65
C TYR A 37 -11.37 27.05 2.24
N LEU A 38 -11.67 25.83 1.78
CA LEU A 38 -10.96 24.64 2.22
C LEU A 38 -9.48 24.69 1.86
N TRP A 39 -9.12 25.20 0.68
CA TRP A 39 -7.72 25.34 0.29
C TRP A 39 -6.96 26.38 1.12
N SER A 40 -7.62 27.43 1.58
CA SER A 40 -6.97 28.41 2.48
C SER A 40 -6.71 27.85 3.88
N LYS A 41 -7.43 26.79 4.28
CA LYS A 41 -7.18 26.06 5.53
C LYS A 41 -6.14 24.96 5.34
N GLU A 42 -6.29 24.16 4.30
CA GLU A 42 -5.39 23.07 3.97
C GLU A 42 -5.27 22.92 2.45
N ILE A 43 -4.11 23.27 1.92
CA ILE A 43 -3.87 23.22 0.48
C ILE A 43 -3.57 21.81 -0.02
N SER A 44 -3.03 20.94 0.85
CA SER A 44 -2.71 19.56 0.52
C SER A 44 -3.96 18.74 0.21
N PRO A 45 -3.94 17.91 -0.85
CA PRO A 45 -5.00 16.93 -1.04
C PRO A 45 -5.01 15.94 0.12
N LYS A 46 -6.19 15.64 0.65
CA LYS A 46 -6.36 14.56 1.62
C LYS A 46 -5.88 13.26 0.98
N LYS A 47 -4.89 12.62 1.60
CA LYS A 47 -4.45 11.29 1.19
C LYS A 47 -5.60 10.31 1.42
N GLY A 48 -5.77 9.36 0.50
CA GLY A 48 -6.75 8.29 0.66
C GLY A 48 -6.53 7.55 1.97
N LYS A 49 -7.60 7.16 2.65
CA LYS A 49 -7.50 6.35 3.87
C LYS A 49 -6.94 4.98 3.49
N SER A 50 -5.83 4.57 4.10
CA SER A 50 -5.34 3.19 3.97
C SER A 50 -6.30 2.27 4.72
N ARG A 51 -6.94 1.34 4.00
CA ARG A 51 -7.81 0.34 4.62
C ARG A 51 -6.95 -0.71 5.33
N PRO A 52 -7.22 -1.03 6.61
CA PRO A 52 -6.54 -2.12 7.29
C PRO A 52 -6.93 -3.46 6.67
N ASP A 53 -6.04 -4.44 6.77
CA ASP A 53 -6.32 -5.80 6.30
C ASP A 53 -7.23 -6.48 7.34
N ILE A 54 -8.44 -6.89 6.93
CA ILE A 54 -9.50 -7.35 7.86
C ILE A 54 -9.36 -8.83 8.23
N LYS A 55 -8.86 -9.65 7.30
CA LYS A 55 -8.87 -11.12 7.43
C LYS A 55 -7.50 -11.75 7.71
N LEU A 56 -6.42 -10.97 7.68
CA LEU A 56 -5.08 -11.50 7.77
C LEU A 56 -4.24 -10.64 8.70
N ASN A 57 -3.75 -11.26 9.78
CA ASN A 57 -2.85 -10.61 10.72
C ASN A 57 -1.42 -10.62 10.16
N LYS A 58 -0.88 -9.45 9.81
CA LYS A 58 0.47 -9.30 9.24
C LYS A 58 1.61 -9.87 10.10
N PRO A 59 1.69 -9.61 11.42
CA PRO A 59 2.73 -10.19 12.27
C PRO A 59 2.74 -11.72 12.25
N GLU A 60 1.56 -12.36 12.28
CA GLU A 60 1.46 -13.82 12.22
C GLU A 60 1.93 -14.37 10.87
N LEU A 61 1.57 -13.69 9.77
CA LEU A 61 2.08 -14.04 8.44
C LEU A 61 3.62 -13.92 8.37
N LEU A 62 4.20 -12.87 8.95
CA LEU A 62 5.65 -12.68 9.00
C LEU A 62 6.35 -13.79 9.78
N GLN A 63 5.77 -14.26 10.89
CA GLN A 63 6.29 -15.39 11.65
C GLN A 63 6.24 -16.68 10.84
N ASP A 64 5.12 -16.99 10.18
CA ASP A 64 5.00 -18.18 9.32
C ASP A 64 5.95 -18.12 8.11
N ILE A 65 6.24 -16.94 7.56
CA ILE A 65 7.24 -16.77 6.49
C ILE A 65 8.65 -17.10 6.99
N LYS A 66 9.01 -16.66 8.20
CA LYS A 66 10.32 -16.97 8.81
C LYS A 66 10.46 -18.45 9.15
N ALA A 67 9.41 -19.05 9.70
CA ALA A 67 9.43 -20.46 10.09
C ALA A 67 9.45 -21.40 8.88
N ASN A 68 8.70 -21.07 7.83
CA ASN A 68 8.54 -21.91 6.65
C ASN A 68 8.88 -21.13 5.38
N PRO A 69 10.16 -20.81 5.08
CA PRO A 69 10.51 -19.94 3.95
C PRO A 69 10.11 -20.52 2.59
N ASP A 70 10.11 -21.85 2.45
CA ASP A 70 9.86 -22.53 1.18
C ASP A 70 8.37 -22.86 0.93
N ALA A 71 7.50 -22.58 1.91
CA ALA A 71 6.07 -22.87 1.81
C ALA A 71 5.39 -22.04 0.71
N TYR A 72 4.54 -22.71 -0.08
CA TYR A 72 3.81 -22.09 -1.16
C TYR A 72 2.65 -21.22 -0.65
N GLN A 73 2.22 -20.25 -1.47
CA GLN A 73 1.14 -19.34 -1.10
C GLN A 73 -0.19 -20.07 -0.78
N TYR A 74 -0.50 -21.16 -1.50
CA TYR A 74 -1.73 -21.93 -1.27
C TYR A 74 -1.69 -22.71 0.06
N GLU A 75 -0.50 -23.18 0.48
CA GLU A 75 -0.32 -23.86 1.77
C GLU A 75 -0.54 -22.88 2.92
N ARG A 76 0.04 -21.67 2.82
CA ARG A 76 -0.20 -20.59 3.79
C ARG A 76 -1.68 -20.19 3.81
N ALA A 77 -2.29 -20.05 2.65
CA ALA A 77 -3.71 -19.72 2.54
C ALA A 77 -4.60 -20.73 3.29
N LYS A 78 -4.30 -22.03 3.15
CA LYS A 78 -5.00 -23.10 3.88
C LYS A 78 -4.79 -23.00 5.39
N LYS A 79 -3.57 -22.68 5.87
CA LYS A 79 -3.28 -22.47 7.29
C LYS A 79 -4.05 -21.29 7.90
N PHE A 80 -4.10 -20.17 7.18
CA PHE A 80 -4.74 -18.93 7.63
C PHE A 80 -6.24 -18.87 7.31
N GLY A 81 -6.81 -19.88 6.64
CA GLY A 81 -8.22 -19.90 6.25
C GLY A 81 -8.60 -18.78 5.26
N VAL A 82 -7.65 -18.29 4.47
CA VAL A 82 -7.84 -17.20 3.50
C VAL A 82 -7.66 -17.70 2.07
N SER A 83 -8.00 -16.87 1.07
CA SER A 83 -7.70 -17.18 -0.32
C SER A 83 -6.22 -17.01 -0.65
N GLN A 84 -5.72 -17.75 -1.63
CA GLN A 84 -4.35 -17.63 -2.12
C GLN A 84 -4.04 -16.21 -2.64
N SER A 85 -5.01 -15.54 -3.27
CA SER A 85 -4.87 -14.14 -3.68
C SER A 85 -4.66 -13.19 -2.49
N CYS A 86 -5.33 -13.44 -1.35
CA CYS A 86 -5.13 -12.64 -0.14
C CYS A 86 -3.67 -12.70 0.35
N ILE A 87 -3.08 -13.90 0.37
CA ILE A 87 -1.65 -14.09 0.68
C ILE A 87 -0.76 -13.38 -0.36
N CYS A 88 -1.08 -13.50 -1.65
CA CYS A 88 -0.32 -12.81 -2.71
C CYS A 88 -0.27 -11.29 -2.52
N TYR A 89 -1.41 -10.65 -2.26
CA TYR A 89 -1.47 -9.21 -1.99
C TYR A 89 -0.75 -8.83 -0.70
N ALA A 90 -0.88 -9.65 0.35
CA ALA A 90 -0.19 -9.42 1.61
C ALA A 90 1.34 -9.46 1.46
N LEU A 91 1.87 -10.44 0.72
CA LEU A 91 3.30 -10.53 0.40
C LEU A 91 3.79 -9.32 -0.41
N LYS A 92 3.02 -8.87 -1.41
CA LYS A 92 3.34 -7.65 -2.18
C LYS A 92 3.39 -6.41 -1.29
N LYS A 93 2.44 -6.28 -0.35
CA LYS A 93 2.38 -5.16 0.61
C LYS A 93 3.53 -5.17 1.63
N LEU A 94 4.10 -6.34 1.88
CA LEU A 94 5.30 -6.51 2.72
C LEU A 94 6.61 -6.42 1.90
N GLU A 95 6.53 -6.16 0.60
CA GLU A 95 7.68 -6.12 -0.33
C GLU A 95 8.50 -7.42 -0.35
N ILE A 96 7.89 -8.55 0.00
CA ILE A 96 8.54 -9.85 0.03
C ILE A 96 8.44 -10.48 -1.36
N THR A 97 9.52 -10.40 -2.13
CA THR A 97 9.68 -11.13 -3.38
C THR A 97 10.57 -12.34 -3.18
N TYR A 98 10.00 -13.54 -3.25
CA TYR A 98 10.78 -14.78 -3.16
C TYR A 98 11.18 -15.27 -4.56
N LYS A 99 12.47 -15.20 -4.87
CA LYS A 99 13.06 -15.81 -6.08
C LYS A 99 13.74 -17.11 -5.70
N LYS A 100 13.17 -18.25 -6.11
CA LYS A 100 13.82 -19.57 -5.92
C LYS A 100 15.18 -19.57 -6.61
N ARG A 101 16.25 -19.79 -5.84
CA ARG A 101 17.59 -20.07 -6.38
C ARG A 101 17.81 -21.59 -6.33
N LEU A 102 17.85 -22.23 -7.49
CA LEU A 102 17.99 -23.68 -7.65
C LEU A 102 19.11 -24.29 -6.79
N ILE A 103 20.22 -23.58 -6.62
CA ILE A 103 21.39 -24.02 -5.85
C ILE A 103 21.07 -24.21 -4.36
N ALA A 104 20.30 -23.30 -3.75
CA ALA A 104 19.93 -23.40 -2.34
C ALA A 104 18.98 -24.58 -2.10
N THR A 105 18.05 -24.79 -3.02
CA THR A 105 17.07 -25.88 -2.99
C THR A 105 17.74 -27.24 -3.16
N LEU A 106 18.69 -27.38 -4.10
CA LEU A 106 19.47 -28.61 -4.29
C LEU A 106 20.32 -28.95 -3.05
N LYS A 107 20.93 -27.94 -2.41
CA LYS A 107 21.74 -28.15 -1.20
C LYS A 107 20.90 -28.67 -0.02
N GLN A 108 19.68 -28.14 0.17
CA GLN A 108 18.73 -28.62 1.18
C GLN A 108 18.22 -30.04 0.86
N ILE A 109 17.90 -30.33 -0.40
CA ILE A 109 17.47 -31.67 -0.85
C ILE A 109 18.58 -32.69 -0.58
N LEU A 110 19.83 -32.37 -0.92
CA LEU A 110 20.98 -33.25 -0.68
C LEU A 110 21.21 -33.48 0.83
N LEU A 111 21.10 -32.43 1.66
CA LEU A 111 21.23 -32.55 3.11
C LEU A 111 20.11 -33.42 3.73
N SER A 112 18.88 -33.29 3.23
CA SER A 112 17.73 -34.10 3.67
C SER A 112 17.87 -35.57 3.28
N LYS A 113 18.40 -35.87 2.08
CA LYS A 113 18.70 -37.24 1.63
C LYS A 113 19.81 -37.90 2.45
N SER A 114 20.86 -37.15 2.81
CA SER A 114 21.93 -37.69 3.65
C SER A 114 21.49 -38.02 5.08
N ASN A 115 20.47 -37.34 5.60
CA ASN A 115 19.92 -37.59 6.93
C ASN A 115 18.94 -38.78 6.96
N LEU A 116 18.24 -39.05 5.84
CA LEU A 116 17.38 -40.23 5.69
C LEU A 116 18.18 -41.54 5.54
N ASN A 117 19.37 -41.47 4.94
CA ASN A 117 20.25 -42.63 4.74
C ASN A 117 21.14 -42.97 5.96
N LYS A 118 21.00 -42.22 7.06
CA LYS A 118 21.73 -42.43 8.32
C LYS A 118 20.86 -43.06 9.43
N SER A 119 19.60 -43.39 9.11
CA SER A 119 18.72 -44.22 9.94
C SER A 119 18.62 -45.62 9.34
#